data_AF-A0A3B8PHE4-F1
#
_entry.id   AF-A0A3B8PHE4-F1
#
_cell.length_a   1.000
_cell.length_b   1.000
_cell.length_c   1.000
_cell.angle_alpha   90.00
_cell.angle_beta   90.00
_cell.angle_gamma   90.00
#
_symmetry.space_group_name_H-M   'P 1'
#
loop_
_entity.id
_entity.type
_entity.pdbx_description
1 polymer ?
#
loop_
_entity_poly.entity_id
_entity_poly.type
_entity_poly.pdbx_seq_one_letter_code
_entity_poly.pdbx_strand_id
1 'polypeptide(L)'
;KGLVVRNTAVLHSDDGGKTWSKPRLVTGFDEQTACLVRLPDNTILLVFGHKTDGSGQRFMASFDEGRSWSRTVYQLGRNCQYASTVLLTGNRLVSVSHRIIDGVGIFHSRQWSPPKKTTIGDGGFWIPRPAEPLGVARSR
;
A
#
# COMPACT_ATOMS: atom_id res chain seq x y z
N LYS A 1 2.15 -14.90 -26.97
CA LYS A 1 2.52 -13.80 -26.02
C LYS A 1 2.29 -14.33 -24.61
N GLY A 2 3.34 -14.41 -23.79
CA GLY A 2 3.24 -14.98 -22.43
C GLY A 2 2.56 -14.05 -21.43
N LEU A 3 2.03 -14.62 -20.35
CA LEU A 3 1.47 -13.86 -19.23
C LEU A 3 2.60 -13.09 -18.54
N VAL A 4 2.56 -11.76 -18.57
CA VAL A 4 3.43 -10.92 -17.73
C VAL A 4 2.77 -10.78 -16.37
N VAL A 5 3.30 -11.50 -15.38
CA VAL A 5 2.87 -11.36 -13.99
C VAL A 5 3.46 -10.08 -13.43
N ARG A 6 2.61 -9.24 -12.84
CA ARG A 6 3.01 -8.01 -12.16
C ARG A 6 2.61 -8.13 -10.70
N ASN A 7 3.58 -8.16 -9.82
CA ASN A 7 3.39 -8.37 -8.39
C ASN A 7 4.52 -7.70 -7.62
N THR A 8 4.34 -7.57 -6.32
CA THR A 8 5.32 -6.99 -5.41
C THR A 8 5.99 -8.12 -4.64
N ALA A 9 7.31 -8.07 -4.61
CA ALA A 9 8.14 -8.97 -3.82
C ALA A 9 9.00 -8.16 -2.84
N VAL A 10 9.35 -8.79 -1.72
CA VAL A 10 10.34 -8.28 -0.78
C VAL A 10 11.56 -9.17 -0.79
N LEU A 11 12.72 -8.52 -0.66
CA LEU A 11 14.01 -9.12 -0.45
C LEU A 11 14.61 -8.44 0.78
N HIS A 12 15.42 -9.17 1.55
CA HIS A 12 16.18 -8.60 2.66
C HIS A 12 17.66 -8.85 2.47
N SER A 13 18.45 -8.03 3.16
CA SER A 13 19.89 -8.13 3.22
C SER A 13 20.31 -8.02 4.67
N ASP A 14 21.18 -8.93 5.10
CA ASP A 14 21.72 -8.96 6.46
C ASP A 14 23.16 -8.39 6.51
N ASP A 15 23.68 -7.91 5.38
CA ASP A 15 25.08 -7.46 5.21
C ASP A 15 25.21 -6.02 4.67
N GLY A 16 24.17 -5.20 4.89
CA GLY A 16 24.15 -3.79 4.47
C GLY A 16 23.92 -3.60 2.97
N GLY A 17 23.26 -4.55 2.31
CA GLY A 17 22.86 -4.47 0.90
C GLY A 17 23.84 -5.11 -0.08
N LYS A 18 24.86 -5.85 0.38
CA LYS A 18 25.85 -6.50 -0.49
C LYS A 18 25.29 -7.76 -1.12
N THR A 19 24.57 -8.56 -0.33
CA THR A 19 23.83 -9.72 -0.79
C THR A 19 22.36 -9.61 -0.41
N TRP A 20 21.51 -10.30 -1.18
CA TRP A 20 20.07 -10.25 -1.03
C TRP A 20 19.50 -11.66 -1.02
N SER A 21 18.45 -11.85 -0.23
CA SER A 21 17.69 -13.09 -0.22
C SER A 21 17.02 -13.36 -1.56
N LYS A 22 16.49 -14.58 -1.74
CA LYS A 22 15.55 -14.84 -2.83
C LYS A 22 14.31 -13.94 -2.67
N PRO A 23 13.69 -13.47 -3.77
CA PRO A 23 12.44 -12.72 -3.71
C PRO A 23 11.32 -13.55 -3.07
N ARG A 24 10.61 -12.95 -2.12
CA ARG A 24 9.36 -13.50 -1.59
C ARG A 24 8.20 -12.63 -2.08
N LEU A 25 7.28 -13.25 -2.81
CA LEU A 25 6.08 -12.56 -3.27
C LEU A 25 5.20 -12.19 -2.07
N VAL A 26 4.69 -10.96 -2.08
CA VAL A 26 3.86 -10.40 -1.00
C VAL A 26 2.44 -10.12 -1.48
N THR A 27 2.29 -9.69 -2.72
CA THR A 27 0.99 -9.32 -3.30
C THR A 27 0.57 -10.31 -4.39
N GLY A 28 -0.71 -10.24 -4.77
CA GLY A 28 -1.31 -11.03 -5.83
C GLY A 28 -0.94 -10.55 -7.24
N PHE A 29 -1.66 -11.09 -8.22
CA PHE A 29 -1.53 -10.70 -9.62
C PHE A 29 -1.97 -9.25 -9.86
N ASP A 30 -1.24 -8.54 -10.73
CA ASP A 30 -1.40 -7.11 -11.06
C ASP A 30 -1.51 -6.16 -9.85
N GLU A 31 -0.83 -6.54 -8.76
CA GLU A 31 -0.67 -5.73 -7.55
C GLU A 31 0.79 -5.28 -7.41
N GLN A 32 1.07 -4.08 -7.90
CA GLN A 32 2.41 -3.57 -8.18
C GLN A 32 2.57 -2.14 -7.65
N THR A 33 3.80 -1.63 -7.70
CA THR A 33 4.22 -0.34 -7.11
C THR A 33 4.13 -0.41 -5.59
N ALA A 34 5.25 -0.18 -4.90
CA ALA A 34 5.35 -0.41 -3.47
C ALA A 34 5.89 0.84 -2.79
N CYS A 35 5.26 1.23 -1.70
CA CYS A 35 5.76 2.25 -0.78
C CYS A 35 5.66 1.70 0.65
N LEU A 36 6.81 1.64 1.33
CA LEU A 36 6.90 1.19 2.71
C LEU A 36 6.93 2.39 3.66
N VAL A 37 6.14 2.33 4.72
CA VAL A 37 6.12 3.34 5.78
C VAL A 37 6.15 2.66 7.14
N ARG A 38 7.14 3.00 7.98
CA ARG A 38 7.22 2.53 9.37
C ARG A 38 6.49 3.51 10.28
N LEU A 39 5.56 3.00 11.08
CA LEU A 39 4.84 3.74 12.11
C LEU A 39 5.61 3.74 13.43
N PRO A 40 5.30 4.63 14.39
CA PRO A 40 6.01 4.72 15.67
C PRO A 40 5.93 3.46 16.54
N ASP A 41 4.90 2.63 16.35
CA ASP A 41 4.73 1.35 17.05
C ASP A 41 5.45 0.17 16.36
N ASN A 42 6.35 0.48 15.41
CA ASN A 42 7.07 -0.46 14.55
C ASN A 42 6.21 -1.24 13.54
N THR A 43 4.92 -0.92 13.41
CA THR A 43 4.11 -1.45 12.30
C THR A 43 4.67 -0.92 10.97
N ILE A 44 4.84 -1.80 9.99
CA ILE A 44 5.23 -1.43 8.63
C ILE A 44 4.00 -1.51 7.73
N LEU A 45 3.66 -0.43 7.05
CA LEU A 45 2.64 -0.43 6.01
C LEU A 45 3.30 -0.62 4.65
N LEU A 46 2.76 -1.53 3.83
CA LEU A 46 3.05 -1.64 2.42
C LEU A 46 1.86 -1.11 1.63
N VAL A 47 2.01 0.07 1.05
CA VAL A 47 1.04 0.68 0.14
C VAL A 47 1.37 0.24 -1.27
N PHE A 48 0.37 -0.24 -2.01
CA PHE A 48 0.55 -0.73 -3.35
C PHE A 48 -0.62 -0.45 -4.29
N GLY A 49 -0.33 -0.42 -5.59
CA GLY A 49 -1.32 -0.30 -6.64
C GLY A 49 -1.94 -1.64 -7.01
N HIS A 50 -3.21 -1.63 -7.40
CA HIS A 50 -3.91 -2.80 -7.92
C HIS A 50 -4.68 -2.47 -9.21
N LYS A 51 -4.92 -3.50 -10.03
CA LYS A 51 -5.62 -3.41 -11.32
C LYS A 51 -6.63 -4.54 -11.58
N THR A 52 -6.85 -5.45 -10.63
CA THR A 52 -7.59 -6.71 -10.85
C THR A 52 -9.11 -6.61 -10.72
N ASP A 53 -9.62 -5.66 -9.95
CA ASP A 53 -11.07 -5.46 -9.72
C ASP A 53 -11.46 -3.98 -9.83
N GLY A 54 -10.82 -3.31 -10.80
CA GLY A 54 -10.75 -1.87 -10.94
C GLY A 54 -9.31 -1.42 -10.86
N SER A 55 -9.05 -0.12 -10.75
CA SER A 55 -7.70 0.38 -10.47
C SER A 55 -7.71 1.19 -9.19
N GLY A 56 -6.61 1.20 -8.44
CA GLY A 56 -6.53 1.95 -7.22
C GLY A 56 -5.29 1.68 -6.39
N GLN A 57 -5.32 2.19 -5.17
CA GLN A 57 -4.31 1.99 -4.15
C GLN A 57 -4.89 1.19 -3.00
N ARG A 58 -4.10 0.25 -2.50
CA ARG A 58 -4.35 -0.60 -1.34
C ARG A 58 -3.19 -0.52 -0.38
N PHE A 59 -3.36 -1.06 0.83
CA PHE A 59 -2.24 -1.38 1.68
C PHE A 59 -2.48 -2.62 2.52
N MET A 60 -1.38 -3.18 3.00
CA MET A 60 -1.34 -4.21 4.04
C MET A 60 -0.32 -3.81 5.11
N ALA A 61 -0.35 -4.49 6.25
CA ALA A 61 0.56 -4.20 7.36
C ALA A 61 1.42 -5.41 7.71
N SER A 62 2.61 -5.15 8.24
CA SER A 62 3.45 -6.13 8.91
C SER A 62 3.70 -5.68 10.34
N PHE A 63 3.69 -6.65 11.25
CA PHE A 63 3.92 -6.46 12.68
C PHE A 63 5.22 -7.10 13.17
N ASP A 64 5.98 -7.70 12.27
CA ASP A 64 7.16 -8.52 12.52
C ASP A 64 8.31 -8.17 11.56
N GLU A 65 8.48 -6.87 11.32
CA GLU A 65 9.56 -6.29 10.50
C GLU A 65 9.58 -6.82 9.05
N GLY A 66 8.40 -7.05 8.47
CA GLY A 66 8.24 -7.49 7.09
C GLY A 66 8.35 -9.00 6.90
N ARG A 67 8.54 -9.80 7.96
CA ARG A 67 8.61 -11.27 7.85
C ARG A 67 7.29 -11.86 7.38
N SER A 68 6.17 -11.37 7.91
CA SER A 68 4.81 -11.69 7.45
C SER A 68 3.99 -10.43 7.21
N TRP A 69 2.88 -10.59 6.50
CA TRP A 69 1.97 -9.51 6.12
C TRP A 69 0.53 -9.88 6.47
N SER A 70 -0.28 -8.88 6.80
CA SER A 70 -1.68 -9.03 7.17
C SER A 70 -2.47 -9.68 6.03
N ARG A 71 -3.34 -10.63 6.38
CA ARG A 71 -4.28 -11.22 5.42
C ARG A 71 -5.35 -10.22 4.97
N THR A 72 -5.65 -9.26 5.82
CA THR A 72 -6.54 -8.14 5.50
C THR A 72 -5.81 -7.13 4.63
N VAL A 73 -6.44 -6.76 3.52
CA VAL A 73 -6.01 -5.70 2.62
C VAL A 73 -7.00 -4.54 2.72
N TYR A 74 -6.49 -3.31 2.75
CA TYR A 74 -7.31 -2.10 2.86
C TYR A 74 -7.29 -1.31 1.56
N GLN A 75 -8.43 -0.77 1.15
CA GLN A 75 -8.58 0.12 0.00
C GLN A 75 -8.31 1.57 0.44
N LEU A 76 -7.29 2.18 -0.16
CA LEU A 76 -6.89 3.57 0.10
C LEU A 76 -7.49 4.56 -0.90
N GLY A 77 -7.64 4.16 -2.17
CA GLY A 77 -8.20 5.03 -3.20
C GLY A 77 -8.53 4.27 -4.47
N ARG A 78 -9.50 4.76 -5.24
CA ARG A 78 -9.89 4.19 -6.54
C ARG A 78 -9.39 5.08 -7.67
N ASN A 79 -9.15 4.48 -8.83
CA ASN A 79 -8.72 5.10 -10.07
C ASN A 79 -7.42 5.91 -9.95
N CYS A 80 -6.49 5.49 -9.08
CA CYS A 80 -5.18 6.12 -8.92
C CYS A 80 -4.07 5.06 -8.79
N GLN A 81 -2.86 5.41 -9.22
CA GLN A 81 -1.69 4.53 -9.27
C GLN A 81 -0.46 5.23 -8.70
N TYR A 82 0.61 4.45 -8.47
CA TYR A 82 1.93 4.95 -8.08
C TYR A 82 1.90 5.84 -6.82
N ALA A 83 1.29 5.36 -5.73
CA ALA A 83 1.28 6.16 -4.51
C ALA A 83 2.67 6.25 -3.88
N SER A 84 3.03 7.46 -3.48
CA SER A 84 4.08 7.71 -2.48
C SER A 84 3.42 8.15 -1.19
N THR A 85 3.78 7.51 -0.08
CA THR A 85 3.18 7.76 1.23
C THR A 85 4.24 8.15 2.24
N VAL A 86 3.92 9.16 3.06
CA VAL A 86 4.78 9.62 4.15
C VAL A 86 3.99 9.72 5.46
N LEU A 87 4.68 9.48 6.57
CA LEU A 87 4.17 9.73 7.91
C LEU A 87 4.46 11.18 8.30
N LEU A 88 3.42 11.91 8.68
CA LEU A 88 3.50 13.24 9.27
C LEU A 88 3.44 13.17 10.79
N THR A 89 3.84 14.27 11.43
CA THR A 89 3.66 14.51 12.87
C THR A 89 2.20 14.29 13.28
N GLY A 90 1.99 13.71 14.47
CA GLY A 90 0.65 13.39 14.98
C GLY A 90 0.04 12.10 14.42
N ASN A 91 0.86 11.17 13.92
CA ASN A 91 0.45 9.85 13.41
C ASN A 91 -0.54 9.90 12.23
N ARG A 92 -0.32 10.87 11.33
CA ARG A 92 -1.15 11.05 10.13
C ARG A 92 -0.35 10.67 8.90
N LEU A 93 -0.95 9.91 7.98
CA LEU A 93 -0.32 9.57 6.71
C LEU A 93 -0.82 10.48 5.61
N VAL A 94 0.07 10.79 4.66
CA VAL A 94 -0.30 11.43 3.40
C VAL A 94 0.18 10.58 2.25
N SER A 95 -0.74 10.22 1.37
CA SER A 95 -0.43 9.53 0.11
C SER A 95 -0.68 10.47 -1.06
N VAL A 96 0.32 10.64 -1.92
CA VAL A 96 0.19 11.30 -3.22
C VAL A 96 0.16 10.22 -4.29
N SER A 97 -0.85 10.23 -5.15
CA SER A 97 -1.03 9.24 -6.22
C SER A 97 -1.35 9.92 -7.54
N HIS A 98 -1.06 9.25 -8.65
CA HIS A 98 -1.25 9.78 -10.00
C HIS A 98 -2.46 9.13 -10.69
N ARG A 99 -3.18 9.93 -11.46
CA ARG A 99 -4.27 9.50 -12.34
C ARG A 99 -4.19 10.28 -13.65
N ILE A 100 -4.54 9.64 -14.76
CA ILE A 100 -4.73 10.34 -16.04
C ILE A 100 -6.24 10.51 -16.29
N ILE A 101 -6.67 11.72 -16.62
CA ILE A 101 -8.05 12.04 -17.05
C ILE A 101 -7.94 12.83 -18.35
N ASP A 102 -8.55 12.33 -19.43
CA ASP A 102 -8.55 12.97 -20.75
C ASP A 102 -7.16 13.43 -21.24
N GLY A 103 -6.15 12.60 -21.01
CA GLY A 103 -4.76 12.86 -21.38
C GLY A 103 -3.99 13.77 -20.39
N VAL A 104 -4.65 14.32 -19.38
CA VAL A 104 -4.03 15.18 -18.36
C VAL A 104 -3.65 14.35 -17.13
N GLY A 105 -2.40 14.48 -16.70
CA GLY A 105 -1.89 13.90 -15.46
C GLY A 105 -2.35 14.71 -14.25
N ILE A 106 -3.02 14.06 -13.31
CA ILE A 106 -3.57 14.65 -12.08
C ILE A 106 -2.95 13.95 -10.88
N PHE A 107 -2.46 14.74 -9.93
CA PHE A 107 -2.00 14.24 -8.64
C PHE A 107 -3.09 14.40 -7.58
N HIS A 108 -3.38 13.31 -6.87
CA HIS A 108 -4.33 13.27 -5.77
C HIS A 108 -3.55 13.10 -4.47
N SER A 109 -3.68 14.05 -3.54
CA SER A 109 -3.20 13.91 -2.17
C SER A 109 -4.34 13.44 -1.26
N ARG A 110 -4.07 12.46 -0.41
CA ARG A 110 -5.02 11.92 0.56
C ARG A 110 -4.37 11.86 1.93
N GLN A 111 -5.02 12.46 2.92
CA GLN A 111 -4.65 12.31 4.32
C GLN A 111 -5.48 11.18 4.94
N TRP A 112 -4.87 10.31 5.73
CA TRP A 112 -5.52 9.14 6.32
C TRP A 112 -4.79 8.63 7.56
N SER A 113 -5.43 7.74 8.31
CA SER A 113 -4.83 6.98 9.40
C SER A 113 -5.13 5.49 9.22
N PRO A 114 -4.19 4.58 9.54
CA PRO A 114 -4.47 3.17 9.46
C PRO A 114 -5.44 2.75 10.57
N PRO A 115 -6.22 1.68 10.37
CA PRO A 115 -6.99 1.06 11.45
C PRO A 115 -6.10 0.63 12.62
N LYS A 116 -6.70 0.39 13.79
CA LYS A 116 -5.96 -0.10 14.97
C LYS A 116 -5.30 -1.46 14.66
N LYS A 117 -4.11 -1.68 15.22
CA LYS A 117 -3.32 -2.91 15.07
C LYS A 117 -4.11 -4.19 15.35
N THR A 118 -4.94 -4.20 16.40
CA THR A 118 -5.82 -5.33 16.74
C THR A 118 -6.76 -5.67 15.58
N THR A 119 -7.43 -4.67 15.01
CA THR A 119 -8.35 -4.84 13.87
C THR A 119 -7.68 -5.37 12.60
N ILE A 120 -6.40 -5.08 12.40
CA ILE A 120 -5.64 -5.58 11.24
C ILE A 120 -5.16 -7.02 11.48
N GLY A 121 -4.83 -7.37 12.74
CA GLY A 121 -4.30 -8.66 13.15
C GLY A 121 -5.34 -9.79 13.27
N ASP A 122 -6.61 -9.48 13.46
CA ASP A 122 -7.70 -10.45 13.69
C ASP A 122 -8.02 -11.39 12.51
N GLY A 123 -7.26 -11.29 11.41
CA GLY A 123 -7.49 -12.07 10.20
C GLY A 123 -8.64 -11.51 9.36
N GLY A 124 -8.59 -11.77 8.05
CA GLY A 124 -9.54 -11.23 7.10
C GLY A 124 -9.52 -11.99 5.77
N PHE A 125 -10.55 -11.74 4.97
CA PHE A 125 -10.68 -12.22 3.60
C PHE A 125 -10.06 -11.22 2.61
N TRP A 126 -9.83 -11.65 1.37
CA TRP A 126 -9.32 -10.85 0.25
C TRP A 126 -10.18 -9.62 -0.13
N ILE A 127 -11.25 -9.31 0.60
CA ILE A 127 -12.17 -8.21 0.31
C ILE A 127 -11.59 -6.91 0.89
N PRO A 128 -11.22 -5.93 0.05
CA PRO A 128 -10.64 -4.68 0.53
C PRO A 128 -11.61 -3.87 1.39
N ARG A 129 -11.13 -3.35 2.53
CA ARG A 129 -11.91 -2.44 3.39
C ARG A 129 -11.48 -0.98 3.21
N PRO A 130 -12.40 0.00 3.11
CA PRO A 130 -12.02 1.41 3.07
C PRO A 130 -11.16 1.82 4.28
N ALA A 131 -10.11 2.58 4.05
CA ALA A 131 -9.40 3.27 5.12
C ALA A 131 -10.17 4.55 5.46
N GLU A 132 -10.87 4.57 6.60
CA GLU A 132 -11.67 5.71 7.03
C GLU A 132 -10.84 6.88 7.61
N PRO A 133 -11.40 8.12 7.57
CA PRO A 133 -12.29 8.62 6.54
C PRO A 133 -11.43 8.99 5.33
N LEU A 134 -11.88 8.56 4.15
CA LEU A 134 -11.43 9.12 2.88
C LEU A 134 -11.67 10.64 2.97
N GLY A 135 -10.59 11.43 3.15
CA GLY A 135 -10.73 12.88 3.32
C GLY A 135 -11.70 13.46 2.29
N VAL A 136 -12.68 14.24 2.76
CA VAL A 136 -13.64 14.93 1.91
C VAL A 136 -12.84 15.75 0.90
N ALA A 137 -13.01 15.47 -0.38
CA ALA A 137 -12.45 16.32 -1.42
C ALA A 137 -13.03 17.72 -1.23
N ARG A 138 -12.22 18.66 -0.73
CA ARG A 138 -12.61 20.07 -0.72
C ARG A 138 -12.45 20.56 -2.15
N SER A 139 -13.55 20.73 -2.87
CA SER A 139 -13.57 21.58 -4.05
C SER A 139 -13.18 23.00 -3.59
N ARG A 140 -12.21 23.60 -4.26
CA ARG A 140 -12.09 25.07 -4.26
C ARG A 140 -13.21 25.63 -5.11
#